data_AF-A0A959BBV4-F1
#
_entry.id   AF-A0A959BBV4-F1
#
_cell.length_a   1.000
_cell.length_b   1.000
_cell.length_c   1.000
_cell.angle_alpha   90.00
_cell.angle_beta   90.00
_cell.angle_gamma   90.00
#
_symmetry.space_group_name_H-M   'P 1'
#
loop_
_entity.id
_entity.type
_entity.pdbx_description
1 polymer ?
#
loop_
_entity_poly.entity_id
_entity_poly.type
_entity_poly.pdbx_seq_one_letter_code
_entity_poly.pdbx_strand_id
1 'polypeptide(L)'
;MKAFKRVILFIGLTLLLLLGILFYINLREEREPLPEVNASYGNEPDYRQREWWQSTAVYQVYPRSFQDSDGDGIGDIAGIISRLDYIRELGFETIWFSPFFKSPQQDFGYDVSDYYQADPEYGDSVLVDSLIREIHRRDMKIT
;
A
#
# COMPACT_ATOMS: atom_id res chain seq x y z
N MET A 1 -61.14 8.86 29.02
CA MET A 1 -60.40 7.64 28.59
C MET A 1 -60.30 7.45 27.06
N LYS A 2 -61.34 7.69 26.26
CA LYS A 2 -61.29 7.53 24.78
C LYS A 2 -60.40 8.57 24.05
N ALA A 3 -60.39 9.83 24.49
CA ALA A 3 -59.56 10.88 23.88
C ALA A 3 -58.05 10.63 24.07
N PHE A 4 -57.64 10.21 25.26
CA PHE A 4 -56.24 9.90 25.59
C PHE A 4 -55.66 8.76 24.72
N LYS A 5 -56.44 7.69 24.48
CA LYS A 5 -56.05 6.60 23.57
C LYS A 5 -55.88 7.07 22.11
N ARG A 6 -56.69 8.05 21.66
CA ARG A 6 -56.56 8.63 20.31
C ARG A 6 -55.30 9.48 20.18
N VAL A 7 -54.92 10.21 21.23
CA VAL A 7 -53.67 11.00 21.26
C VAL A 7 -52.45 10.09 21.19
N ILE A 8 -52.42 9.01 21.99
CA ILE A 8 -51.31 8.04 21.96
C ILE A 8 -51.24 7.35 20.58
N LEU A 9 -52.38 6.97 20.00
CA LEU A 9 -52.42 6.37 18.67
C LEU A 9 -51.88 7.34 17.60
N PHE A 10 -52.24 8.63 17.69
CA PHE A 10 -51.78 9.64 16.74
C PHE A 10 -50.27 9.90 16.86
N ILE A 11 -49.74 10.00 18.09
CA ILE A 11 -48.31 10.15 18.34
C ILE A 11 -47.54 8.93 17.82
N GLY A 12 -48.04 7.72 18.07
CA GLY A 12 -47.45 6.47 17.58
C GLY A 12 -47.42 6.42 16.06
N LEU A 13 -48.51 6.80 15.38
CA LEU A 13 -48.58 6.83 13.92
C LEU A 13 -47.60 7.84 13.31
N THR A 14 -47.49 9.02 13.93
CA THR A 14 -46.56 10.07 13.47
C THR A 14 -45.10 9.65 13.66
N LEU A 15 -44.76 9.00 14.78
CA LEU A 15 -43.42 8.46 15.00
C LEU A 15 -43.06 7.36 13.99
N LEU A 16 -44.02 6.49 13.67
CA LEU A 16 -43.82 5.40 12.69
C LEU A 16 -43.65 5.96 11.27
N LEU A 17 -44.39 7.02 10.92
CA LEU A 17 -44.23 7.76 9.67
C LEU A 17 -42.84 8.43 9.61
N LEU A 18 -42.41 9.10 10.68
CA LEU A 18 -41.09 9.74 10.75
C LEU A 18 -39.95 8.72 10.65
N LEU A 19 -40.07 7.57 11.32
CA LEU A 19 -39.13 6.46 11.20
C LEU A 19 -39.08 5.91 9.77
N GLY A 20 -40.24 5.77 9.13
CA GLY A 20 -40.33 5.37 7.72
C GLY A 20 -39.66 6.38 6.77
N ILE A 21 -39.84 7.68 7.03
CA ILE A 21 -39.19 8.75 6.24
C ILE A 21 -37.68 8.74 6.46
N LEU A 22 -37.21 8.61 7.70
CA LEU A 22 -35.77 8.51 8.01
C LEU A 22 -35.13 7.27 7.40
N PHE A 23 -35.82 6.12 7.47
CA PHE A 23 -35.36 4.89 6.83
C PHE A 23 -35.35 5.03 5.31
N TYR A 24 -36.37 5.64 4.71
CA TYR A 24 -36.41 5.93 3.28
C TYR A 24 -35.30 6.89 2.84
N ILE A 25 -35.00 7.93 3.62
CA ILE A 25 -33.89 8.86 3.33
C ILE A 25 -32.54 8.13 3.42
N ASN A 26 -32.33 7.31 4.45
CA ASN A 26 -31.11 6.51 4.62
C ASN A 26 -30.94 5.46 3.50
N LEU A 27 -32.04 4.86 3.03
CA LEU A 27 -32.02 3.98 1.86
C LEU A 27 -31.84 4.73 0.53
N ARG A 28 -32.18 6.01 0.47
CA ARG A 28 -32.01 6.86 -0.71
C ARG A 28 -30.63 7.53 -0.77
N GLU A 29 -29.81 7.37 0.26
CA GLU A 29 -28.35 7.61 0.20
C GLU A 29 -27.65 6.50 -0.61
N GLU A 30 -28.34 5.97 -1.65
CA GLU A 30 -27.68 5.35 -2.78
C GLU A 30 -26.86 6.45 -3.46
N ARG A 31 -25.54 6.33 -3.26
CA ARG A 31 -24.45 6.98 -3.99
C ARG A 31 -24.98 7.72 -5.22
N GLU A 32 -24.95 9.05 -5.18
CA GLU A 32 -24.97 9.86 -6.40
C GLU A 32 -24.08 9.15 -7.41
N PRO A 33 -24.61 8.72 -8.58
CA PRO A 33 -23.80 8.04 -9.57
C PRO A 33 -22.65 9.00 -9.88
N LEU A 34 -21.41 8.48 -9.81
CA LEU A 34 -20.25 9.26 -10.20
C LEU A 34 -20.56 9.90 -11.55
N PRO A 35 -20.27 11.21 -11.73
CA PRO A 35 -20.56 11.90 -12.98
C PRO A 35 -20.06 11.02 -14.12
N GLU A 36 -20.90 10.81 -15.12
CA GLU A 36 -20.57 9.98 -16.27
C GLU A 36 -19.33 10.58 -16.92
N VAL A 37 -18.17 9.97 -16.65
CA VAL A 37 -16.90 10.45 -17.16
C VAL A 37 -16.91 10.10 -18.64
N ASN A 38 -17.38 11.04 -19.46
CA ASN A 38 -17.19 11.06 -20.90
C ASN A 38 -15.72 11.35 -21.23
N ALA A 39 -14.79 10.69 -20.52
CA ALA A 39 -13.46 10.50 -21.03
C ALA A 39 -13.64 9.60 -22.23
N SER A 40 -13.44 10.18 -23.41
CA SER A 40 -12.80 9.41 -24.47
C SER A 40 -11.52 8.87 -23.86
N TYR A 41 -11.57 7.65 -23.31
CA TYR A 41 -10.40 6.81 -23.21
C TYR A 41 -9.96 6.67 -24.66
N GLY A 42 -9.11 7.59 -25.12
CA GLY A 42 -8.41 7.40 -26.38
C GLY A 42 -7.86 5.98 -26.36
N ASN A 43 -7.95 5.30 -27.51
CA ASN A 43 -7.58 3.90 -27.74
C ASN A 43 -6.84 3.26 -26.57
N GLU A 44 -7.36 2.18 -25.99
CA GLU A 44 -6.75 1.49 -24.85
C GLU A 44 -5.22 1.58 -24.95
N PRO A 45 -4.58 2.22 -23.95
CA PRO A 45 -3.18 2.58 -24.09
C PRO A 45 -2.39 1.30 -24.31
N ASP A 46 -1.64 1.23 -25.42
CA ASP A 46 -0.79 0.08 -25.72
C ASP A 46 0.27 -0.01 -24.62
N TYR A 47 0.01 -0.89 -23.65
CA TYR A 47 0.85 -1.08 -22.47
C TYR A 47 2.28 -1.49 -22.85
N ARG A 48 2.49 -1.96 -24.10
CA ARG A 48 3.80 -2.31 -24.65
C ARG A 48 4.69 -1.12 -24.98
N GLN A 49 4.15 0.11 -25.00
CA GLN A 49 4.93 1.34 -25.24
C GLN A 49 5.20 2.15 -23.98
N ARG A 50 4.75 1.68 -22.81
CA ARG A 50 4.95 2.38 -21.55
C ARG A 50 6.32 2.08 -20.97
N GLU A 51 6.94 3.11 -20.39
CA GLU A 51 8.14 2.93 -19.58
C GLU A 51 7.84 2.03 -18.38
N TRP A 52 8.82 1.25 -17.92
CA TRP A 52 8.64 0.23 -16.89
C TRP A 52 7.94 0.77 -15.62
N TRP A 53 8.29 1.99 -15.18
CA TRP A 53 7.72 2.60 -13.98
C TRP A 53 6.22 2.93 -14.10
N GLN A 54 5.66 2.91 -15.31
CA GLN A 54 4.22 3.08 -15.58
C GLN A 54 3.47 1.75 -15.70
N SER A 55 4.17 0.63 -15.86
CA SER A 55 3.60 -0.66 -16.24
C SER A 55 3.84 -1.77 -15.22
N THR A 56 4.79 -1.61 -14.29
CA THR A 56 5.11 -2.63 -13.27
C THR A 56 4.43 -2.34 -11.94
N ALA A 57 4.01 -3.39 -11.22
CA ALA A 57 3.67 -3.29 -9.80
C ALA A 57 4.95 -3.20 -8.94
N VAL A 58 4.89 -2.44 -7.84
CA VAL A 58 6.02 -2.25 -6.91
C VAL A 58 5.84 -3.12 -5.68
N TYR A 59 6.88 -3.87 -5.32
CA TYR A 59 6.99 -4.60 -4.05
C TYR A 59 7.81 -3.77 -3.06
N GLN A 60 7.19 -3.30 -1.98
CA GLN A 60 7.92 -2.62 -0.93
C GLN A 60 8.59 -3.64 0.00
N VAL A 61 9.90 -3.52 0.19
CA VAL A 61 10.66 -4.24 1.20
C VAL A 61 10.99 -3.30 2.35
N TYR A 62 10.67 -3.74 3.58
CA TYR A 62 11.14 -3.12 4.81
C TYR A 62 12.32 -3.95 5.35
N PRO A 63 13.60 -3.52 5.12
CA PRO A 63 14.78 -4.38 5.31
C PRO A 63 14.82 -5.05 6.68
N ARG A 64 14.65 -4.26 7.74
CA ARG A 64 14.72 -4.66 9.15
C ARG A 64 13.82 -5.84 9.53
N SER A 65 12.75 -6.10 8.79
CA SER A 65 11.76 -7.15 9.13
C SER A 65 11.53 -8.15 8.01
N PHE A 66 12.30 -8.08 6.92
CA PHE A 66 12.05 -8.94 5.76
C PHE A 66 12.70 -10.32 5.91
N GLN A 67 14.02 -10.37 6.05
CA GLN A 67 14.76 -11.63 6.22
C GLN A 67 16.09 -11.35 6.92
N ASP A 68 16.24 -11.92 8.11
CA ASP A 68 17.51 -12.02 8.84
C ASP A 68 18.33 -13.19 8.26
N SER A 69 19.61 -12.98 7.96
CA SER A 69 20.51 -13.98 7.40
C SER A 69 21.63 -14.44 8.35
N ASP A 70 21.89 -13.74 9.44
CA ASP A 70 22.99 -14.04 10.37
C ASP A 70 22.55 -14.40 11.80
N GLY A 71 21.25 -14.26 12.09
CA GLY A 71 20.60 -14.69 13.32
C GLY A 71 20.63 -13.65 14.44
N ASP A 72 20.92 -12.38 14.14
CA ASP A 72 20.91 -11.30 15.13
C ASP A 72 19.50 -10.76 15.46
N GLY A 73 18.49 -11.19 14.70
CA GLY A 73 17.09 -10.79 14.86
C GLY A 73 16.67 -9.56 14.03
N ILE A 74 17.56 -9.01 13.19
CA ILE A 74 17.34 -7.88 12.31
C ILE A 74 17.47 -8.36 10.85
N GLY A 75 16.51 -7.98 10.00
CA GLY A 75 16.61 -8.28 8.58
C GLY A 75 17.68 -7.45 7.88
N ASP A 76 18.40 -8.06 6.94
CA ASP A 76 19.60 -7.50 6.33
C ASP A 76 19.64 -7.66 4.79
N ILE A 77 20.63 -7.06 4.13
CA ILE A 77 20.73 -7.07 2.66
C ILE A 77 21.03 -8.47 2.10
N ALA A 78 21.81 -9.30 2.79
CA ALA A 78 22.08 -10.67 2.35
C ALA A 78 20.79 -11.51 2.41
N GLY A 79 19.99 -11.31 3.45
CA GLY A 79 18.65 -11.86 3.57
C GLY A 79 17.74 -11.44 2.43
N ILE A 80 17.73 -10.15 2.06
CA ILE A 80 16.99 -9.64 0.90
C ILE A 80 17.45 -10.35 -0.39
N ILE A 81 18.76 -10.41 -0.64
CA ILE A 81 19.34 -11.05 -1.84
C ILE A 81 18.86 -12.52 -1.95
N SER A 82 18.85 -13.24 -0.83
CA SER A 82 18.40 -14.65 -0.79
C SER A 82 16.93 -14.87 -1.16
N ARG A 83 16.12 -13.80 -1.14
CA ARG A 83 14.66 -13.84 -1.39
C ARG A 83 14.25 -13.14 -2.69
N LEU A 84 15.18 -12.66 -3.51
CA LEU A 84 14.84 -12.01 -4.78
C LEU A 84 14.11 -12.94 -5.76
N ASP A 85 14.43 -14.24 -5.75
CA ASP A 85 13.70 -15.22 -6.57
C ASP A 85 12.24 -15.38 -6.12
N TYR A 86 11.98 -15.33 -4.81
CA TYR A 86 10.61 -15.34 -4.28
C TYR A 86 9.81 -14.10 -4.75
N ILE A 87 10.39 -12.90 -4.69
CA ILE A 87 9.72 -11.68 -5.16
C ILE A 87 9.39 -11.79 -6.66
N ARG A 88 10.34 -12.31 -7.47
CA ARG A 88 10.12 -12.52 -8.89
C ARG A 88 9.05 -13.58 -9.18
N GLU A 89 9.01 -14.67 -8.42
CA GLU A 89 7.99 -15.73 -8.54
C GLU A 89 6.57 -15.22 -8.22
N LEU A 90 6.44 -14.23 -7.32
CA LEU A 90 5.17 -13.54 -7.08
C LEU A 90 4.73 -12.65 -8.26
N GLY A 91 5.60 -12.40 -9.24
CA GLY A 91 5.31 -11.59 -10.43
C GLY A 91 5.64 -10.11 -10.29
N PHE A 92 6.41 -9.71 -9.28
CA PHE A 92 6.85 -8.32 -9.13
C PHE A 92 8.15 -8.08 -9.90
N GLU A 93 8.17 -6.98 -10.65
CA GLU A 93 9.31 -6.56 -11.48
C GLU A 93 10.00 -5.32 -10.93
N THR A 94 9.42 -4.64 -9.94
CA THR A 94 9.99 -3.43 -9.33
C THR A 94 9.98 -3.54 -7.81
N ILE A 95 11.09 -3.22 -7.18
CA ILE A 95 11.26 -3.23 -5.72
C ILE A 95 11.53 -1.80 -5.24
N TRP A 96 10.86 -1.40 -4.17
CA TRP A 96 11.15 -0.18 -3.42
C TRP A 96 11.58 -0.56 -2.01
N PHE A 97 12.59 0.11 -1.47
CA PHE A 97 13.09 -0.15 -0.12
C PHE A 97 12.76 1.00 0.82
N SER A 98 12.30 0.67 2.03
CA SER A 98 12.48 1.60 3.15
C SER A 98 13.98 1.84 3.41
N PRO A 99 14.36 2.98 4.02
CA PRO A 99 15.77 3.37 4.12
C PRO A 99 16.64 2.34 4.85
N PHE A 100 17.82 2.08 4.28
CA PHE A 100 18.88 1.27 4.89
C PHE A 100 20.22 2.02 4.94
N PHE A 101 20.18 3.35 4.78
CA PHE A 101 21.35 4.22 4.93
C PHE A 101 21.74 4.35 6.40
N LYS A 102 23.00 4.72 6.65
CA LYS A 102 23.53 4.93 8.00
C LYS A 102 22.68 5.93 8.77
N SER A 103 22.16 5.52 9.92
CA SER A 103 21.21 6.28 10.72
C SER A 103 21.44 6.06 12.22
N PRO A 104 21.10 7.02 13.10
CA PRO A 104 21.00 6.79 14.54
C PRO A 104 19.86 5.84 14.93
N GLN A 105 19.00 5.46 13.98
CA GLN A 105 17.87 4.53 14.14
C GLN A 105 16.77 5.04 15.09
N GLN A 106 16.61 6.36 15.26
CA GLN A 106 15.52 6.91 16.06
C GLN A 106 14.16 6.80 15.34
N ASP A 107 14.18 6.82 14.01
CA ASP A 107 13.02 6.58 13.15
C ASP A 107 13.35 5.48 12.11
N PHE A 108 14.04 4.44 12.58
CA PHE A 108 14.37 3.22 11.82
C PHE A 108 14.84 3.47 10.37
N GLY A 109 15.82 4.36 10.22
CA GLY A 109 16.47 4.65 8.94
C GLY A 109 15.98 5.93 8.26
N TYR A 110 14.84 6.52 8.65
CA TYR A 110 14.37 7.79 8.08
C TYR A 110 15.15 9.00 8.61
N ASP A 111 15.79 8.89 9.76
CA ASP A 111 16.76 9.85 10.32
C ASP A 111 18.18 9.61 9.78
N VAL A 112 18.40 9.79 8.48
CA VAL A 112 19.68 9.50 7.81
C VAL A 112 20.81 10.42 8.29
N SER A 113 21.96 9.83 8.62
CA SER A 113 23.19 10.54 9.04
C SER A 113 24.29 10.55 7.97
N ASP A 114 24.32 9.57 7.07
CA ASP A 114 25.20 9.54 5.90
C ASP A 114 24.51 8.83 4.72
N TYR A 115 24.25 9.58 3.65
CA TYR A 115 23.55 9.09 2.45
C TYR A 115 24.43 8.22 1.53
N TYR A 116 25.74 8.12 1.79
CA TYR A 116 26.67 7.35 0.96
C TYR A 116 27.06 6.00 1.57
N GLN A 117 26.57 5.70 2.78
CA GLN A 117 26.86 4.46 3.49
C GLN A 117 25.58 3.75 3.88
N ALA A 118 25.57 2.42 3.72
CA ALA A 118 24.58 1.60 4.38
C ALA A 118 24.78 1.62 5.90
N ASP A 119 23.71 1.42 6.66
CA ASP A 119 23.84 1.17 8.09
C ASP A 119 24.51 -0.20 8.33
N PRO A 120 25.53 -0.30 9.20
CA PRO A 120 26.17 -1.57 9.51
C PRO A 120 25.23 -2.66 10.00
N GLU A 121 24.05 -2.33 10.56
CA GLU A 121 23.04 -3.33 10.93
C GLU A 121 22.41 -4.04 9.71
N TYR A 122 22.50 -3.47 8.51
CA TYR A 122 21.96 -4.06 7.27
C TYR A 122 23.05 -4.62 6.34
N GLY A 123 24.29 -4.17 6.49
CA GLY A 123 25.43 -4.58 5.67
C GLY A 123 26.38 -3.42 5.33
N ASP A 124 27.11 -3.56 4.22
CA ASP A 124 28.05 -2.56 3.74
C ASP A 124 27.78 -2.15 2.28
N SER A 125 28.56 -1.20 1.76
CA SER A 125 28.42 -0.73 0.38
C SER A 125 28.69 -1.81 -0.67
N VAL A 126 29.55 -2.80 -0.38
CA VAL A 126 29.83 -3.92 -1.29
C VAL A 126 28.60 -4.83 -1.41
N LEU A 127 27.89 -5.02 -0.30
CA LEU A 127 26.66 -5.79 -0.26
C LEU A 127 25.51 -5.06 -0.96
N VAL A 128 25.42 -3.72 -0.83
CA VAL A 128 24.49 -2.89 -1.62
C VAL A 128 24.76 -3.02 -3.12
N ASP A 129 26.03 -2.94 -3.56
CA ASP A 129 26.39 -3.15 -4.96
C ASP A 129 26.00 -4.55 -5.46
N SER A 130 26.08 -5.55 -4.59
CA SER A 130 25.67 -6.92 -4.89
C SER A 130 24.15 -7.05 -4.99
N LEU A 131 23.39 -6.38 -4.11
CA LEU A 131 21.93 -6.30 -4.20
C LEU A 131 21.48 -5.72 -5.53
N ILE A 132 22.01 -4.56 -5.93
CA ILE A 132 21.66 -3.90 -7.18
C ILE A 132 21.95 -4.81 -8.38
N ARG A 133 23.12 -5.46 -8.39
CA ARG A 133 23.48 -6.42 -9.46
C ARG A 133 22.53 -7.60 -9.51
N GLU A 134 22.19 -8.20 -8.37
CA GLU A 134 21.31 -9.38 -8.32
C GLU A 134 19.85 -9.06 -8.66
N ILE A 135 19.37 -7.86 -8.34
CA ILE A 135 18.06 -7.35 -8.80
C ILE A 135 18.07 -7.26 -10.34
N HIS A 136 19.06 -6.57 -10.91
CA HIS A 136 19.13 -6.39 -12.37
C HIS A 136 19.41 -7.70 -13.13
N ARG A 137 20.15 -8.65 -12.55
CA ARG A 137 20.36 -9.99 -13.12
C ARG A 137 19.04 -10.76 -13.30
N ARG A 138 18.03 -10.38 -12.53
CA ARG A 138 16.66 -10.90 -12.59
C ARG A 138 15.73 -9.95 -13.35
N ASP A 139 16.24 -9.08 -14.21
CA ASP A 139 15.43 -8.13 -15.00
C ASP A 139 14.50 -7.23 -14.18
N MET A 140 14.65 -7.22 -12.85
CA MET A 140 13.86 -6.41 -11.94
C MET A 140 14.43 -5.00 -11.85
N LYS A 141 13.66 -4.07 -11.32
CA LYS A 141 14.00 -2.66 -11.15
C LYS A 141 14.03 -2.31 -9.66
N ILE A 142 14.81 -1.30 -9.32
CA ILE A 142 14.90 -0.71 -7.99
C ILE A 142 14.57 0.78 -8.08
N THR A 143 13.79 1.28 -7.12
CA THR A 143 13.40 2.69 -6.99
C THR A 143 13.65 3.21 -5.58
#